data_AF-A0A934EK07-F1
#
_entry.id   AF-A0A934EK07-F1
#
_cell.length_a   1.000
_cell.length_b   1.000
_cell.length_c   1.000
_cell.angle_alpha   90.00
_cell.angle_beta   90.00
_cell.angle_gamma   90.00
#
_symmetry.space_group_name_H-M   'P 1'
#
loop_
_entity.id
_entity.type
_entity.pdbx_description
1 polymer ?
#
loop_
_entity_poly.entity_id
_entity_poly.type
_entity_poly.pdbx_seq_one_letter_code
_entity_poly.pdbx_strand_id
1 'polypeptide(L)'
;MTVLLWIVAASIAGGALSVVCAAAFALNSHAQRYLGAMVSYAIGALLGAVFLDILPEAIKLTPNVPALFGTVLFGILLFFVLEKLVLWRHCHHEHCEAHELLNAEHDHDHGRSGMMIMVGDTFHNFVDGVIIAAAFLTDMHLGIVTALAIIAHEIPQEVGDFAILLHSGYGKAKAFQLNLISSFASVAGGILGYFVL
;
A
#
# COMPACT_ATOMS: atom_id res chain seq x y z
N MET A 1 23.86 -16.37 -8.43
CA MET A 1 23.37 -14.99 -8.21
C MET A 1 23.43 -14.71 -6.72
N THR A 2 23.84 -13.51 -6.30
CA THR A 2 23.87 -13.15 -4.87
C THR A 2 22.44 -12.98 -4.36
N VAL A 3 22.21 -13.23 -3.06
CA VAL A 3 20.88 -13.07 -2.42
C VAL A 3 20.33 -11.65 -2.61
N LEU A 4 21.20 -10.64 -2.48
CA LEU A 4 20.85 -9.24 -2.76
C LEU A 4 20.28 -9.03 -4.17
N LEU A 5 20.83 -9.72 -5.18
CA LEU A 5 20.34 -9.58 -6.55
C LEU A 5 18.95 -10.21 -6.72
N TRP A 6 18.65 -11.29 -5.99
CA TRP A 6 17.29 -11.85 -5.95
C TRP A 6 16.31 -10.91 -5.26
N ILE A 7 16.69 -10.29 -4.15
CA ILE A 7 15.87 -9.31 -3.44
C ILE A 7 15.54 -8.14 -4.38
N VAL A 8 16.56 -7.51 -4.97
CA VAL A 8 16.37 -6.37 -5.87
C VAL A 8 15.56 -6.75 -7.10
N ALA A 9 15.84 -7.90 -7.72
CA ALA A 9 15.09 -8.37 -8.88
C ALA A 9 13.62 -8.65 -8.53
N ALA A 10 13.35 -9.28 -7.39
CA ALA A 10 12.00 -9.57 -6.92
C ALA A 10 11.22 -8.29 -6.61
N SER A 11 11.82 -7.32 -5.89
CA SER A 11 11.17 -6.04 -5.59
C SER A 11 10.87 -5.22 -6.85
N ILE A 12 11.84 -5.14 -7.79
CA ILE A 12 11.62 -4.43 -9.07
C ILE A 12 10.56 -5.14 -9.90
N ALA A 13 10.66 -6.47 -10.05
CA ALA A 13 9.71 -7.23 -10.83
C ALA A 13 8.32 -7.13 -10.23
N GLY A 14 8.21 -7.21 -8.91
CA GLY A 14 6.94 -7.11 -8.21
C GLY A 14 6.29 -5.75 -8.40
N GLY A 15 6.97 -4.67 -8.02
CA GLY A 15 6.44 -3.31 -8.15
C GLY A 15 6.21 -2.86 -9.59
N ALA A 16 7.03 -3.28 -10.56
CA ALA A 16 6.77 -2.93 -11.96
C ALA A 16 5.60 -3.74 -12.56
N LEU A 17 5.51 -5.04 -12.22
CA LEU A 17 4.46 -5.92 -12.73
C LEU A 17 3.11 -5.52 -12.15
N SER A 18 3.04 -5.26 -10.84
CA SER A 18 1.83 -4.78 -10.19
C SER A 18 1.32 -3.53 -10.88
N VAL A 19 2.18 -2.51 -11.12
CA VAL A 19 1.72 -1.21 -11.62
C VAL A 19 1.24 -1.31 -13.06
N VAL A 20 1.93 -2.11 -13.87
CA VAL A 20 1.54 -2.36 -15.25
C VAL A 20 0.21 -3.12 -15.30
N CYS A 21 0.06 -4.18 -14.50
CA CYS A 21 -1.18 -4.93 -14.39
C CYS A 21 -2.33 -4.04 -13.88
N ALA A 22 -2.05 -3.19 -12.90
CA ALA A 22 -3.01 -2.28 -12.30
C ALA A 22 -3.48 -1.23 -13.29
N ALA A 23 -2.57 -0.59 -14.02
CA ALA A 23 -2.91 0.35 -15.07
C ALA A 23 -3.69 -0.31 -16.20
N ALA A 24 -3.28 -1.50 -16.65
CA ALA A 24 -4.00 -2.25 -17.68
C ALA A 24 -5.44 -2.59 -17.25
N PHE A 25 -5.61 -2.98 -15.99
CA PHE A 25 -6.91 -3.29 -15.40
C PHE A 25 -7.77 -2.02 -15.24
N ALA A 26 -7.23 -0.98 -14.61
CA ALA A 26 -7.96 0.26 -14.34
C ALA A 26 -8.37 1.00 -15.62
N LEU A 27 -7.60 0.87 -16.70
CA LEU A 27 -7.92 1.46 -18.02
C LEU A 27 -8.89 0.60 -18.85
N ASN A 28 -9.15 -0.64 -18.45
CA ASN A 28 -10.12 -1.51 -19.11
C ASN A 28 -11.53 -1.30 -18.51
N SER A 29 -12.44 -0.74 -19.29
CA SER A 29 -13.82 -0.45 -18.88
C SER A 29 -14.60 -1.68 -18.39
N HIS A 30 -14.31 -2.86 -18.93
CA HIS A 30 -14.94 -4.11 -18.46
C HIS A 30 -14.38 -4.57 -17.11
N ALA A 31 -13.12 -4.25 -16.82
CA ALA A 31 -12.48 -4.59 -15.55
C ALA A 31 -12.91 -3.64 -14.42
N GLN A 32 -13.32 -2.41 -14.76
CA GLN A 32 -13.79 -1.43 -13.77
C GLN A 32 -14.97 -1.93 -12.92
N ARG A 33 -15.82 -2.80 -13.46
CA ARG A 33 -16.93 -3.42 -12.71
C ARG A 33 -16.48 -4.28 -11.52
N TYR A 34 -15.20 -4.68 -11.50
CA TYR A 34 -14.61 -5.53 -10.47
C TYR A 34 -13.74 -4.75 -9.48
N LEU A 35 -13.57 -3.42 -9.64
CA LEU A 35 -12.73 -2.61 -8.76
C LEU A 35 -13.10 -2.77 -7.29
N GLY A 36 -14.39 -2.70 -6.95
CA GLY A 36 -14.83 -2.88 -5.57
C GLY A 36 -14.47 -4.24 -4.99
N ALA A 37 -14.50 -5.31 -5.80
CA ALA A 37 -14.13 -6.65 -5.36
C ALA A 37 -12.60 -6.79 -5.15
N MET A 38 -11.80 -6.17 -6.02
CA MET A 38 -10.34 -6.14 -5.89
C MET A 38 -9.90 -5.35 -4.66
N VAL A 39 -10.48 -4.16 -4.42
CA VAL A 39 -10.19 -3.37 -3.22
C VAL A 39 -10.60 -4.12 -1.95
N SER A 40 -11.77 -4.78 -1.97
CA SER A 40 -12.20 -5.61 -0.83
C SER A 40 -11.26 -6.79 -0.58
N TYR A 41 -10.75 -7.43 -1.64
CA TYR A 41 -9.74 -8.48 -1.53
C TYR A 41 -8.43 -7.95 -0.95
N ALA A 42 -7.92 -6.81 -1.42
CA ALA A 42 -6.70 -6.20 -0.90
C ALA A 42 -6.83 -5.91 0.61
N ILE A 43 -7.89 -5.17 0.99
CA ILE A 43 -8.14 -4.83 2.40
C ILE A 43 -8.26 -6.10 3.26
N GLY A 44 -8.97 -7.13 2.78
CA GLY A 44 -9.13 -8.40 3.48
C GLY A 44 -7.82 -9.18 3.62
N ALA A 45 -7.01 -9.26 2.56
CA ALA A 45 -5.72 -9.93 2.56
C ALA A 45 -4.74 -9.26 3.53
N LEU A 46 -4.68 -7.92 3.54
CA LEU A 46 -3.82 -7.16 4.44
C LEU A 46 -4.24 -7.26 5.90
N LEU A 47 -5.54 -7.12 6.19
CA LEU A 47 -6.05 -7.34 7.55
C LEU A 47 -5.79 -8.78 8.00
N GLY A 48 -5.96 -9.76 7.10
CA GLY A 48 -5.62 -11.16 7.36
C GLY A 48 -4.16 -11.34 7.73
N ALA A 49 -3.23 -10.86 6.91
CA ALA A 49 -1.79 -10.96 7.17
C ALA A 49 -1.39 -10.29 8.50
N VAL A 50 -1.94 -9.11 8.79
CA VAL A 50 -1.64 -8.37 10.03
C VAL A 50 -2.17 -9.12 11.25
N PHE A 51 -3.44 -9.54 11.25
CA PHE A 51 -4.09 -10.09 12.45
C PHE A 51 -3.87 -11.59 12.65
N LEU A 52 -3.65 -12.37 11.59
CA LEU A 52 -3.51 -13.83 11.69
C LEU A 52 -2.05 -14.29 11.72
N ASP A 53 -1.14 -13.53 11.10
CA ASP A 53 0.27 -13.92 11.00
C ASP A 53 1.19 -12.96 11.78
N ILE A 54 1.26 -11.69 11.39
CA ILE A 54 2.27 -10.75 11.91
C ILE A 54 2.06 -10.45 13.39
N LEU A 55 0.84 -10.07 13.80
CA LEU A 55 0.57 -9.69 15.19
C LEU A 55 0.68 -10.87 16.16
N PRO A 56 0.12 -12.06 15.88
CA PRO A 56 0.32 -13.23 16.74
C PRO A 56 1.78 -13.64 16.88
N GLU A 57 2.57 -13.54 15.80
CA GLU A 57 4.00 -13.88 15.85
C GLU A 57 4.79 -12.84 16.65
N ALA A 58 4.51 -11.55 16.47
CA ALA A 58 5.12 -10.48 17.25
C ALA A 58 4.87 -10.63 18.76
N ILE A 59 3.69 -11.11 19.16
CA ILE A 59 3.35 -11.41 20.57
C ILE A 59 4.25 -12.53 21.12
N LYS A 60 4.58 -13.56 20.34
CA LYS A 60 5.45 -14.65 20.78
C LYS A 60 6.91 -14.23 20.92
N LEU A 61 7.36 -13.30 20.07
CA LEU A 61 8.75 -12.86 20.02
C LEU A 61 9.07 -11.74 21.01
N THR A 62 8.08 -10.94 21.43
CA THR A 62 8.30 -9.81 22.33
C THR A 62 8.24 -10.20 23.81
N PRO A 63 9.19 -9.74 24.65
CA PRO A 63 9.06 -9.85 26.11
C PRO A 63 8.09 -8.81 26.70
N ASN A 64 7.68 -7.79 25.93
CA ASN A 64 6.84 -6.68 26.41
C ASN A 64 5.61 -6.48 25.50
N VAL A 65 4.54 -7.21 25.80
CA VAL A 65 3.27 -7.15 25.07
C VAL A 65 2.60 -5.77 25.14
N PRO A 66 2.53 -5.06 26.29
CA PRO A 66 1.99 -3.71 26.33
C PRO A 66 2.69 -2.73 25.39
N ALA A 67 4.03 -2.80 25.28
CA ALA A 67 4.77 -1.96 24.35
C ALA A 67 4.44 -2.28 22.89
N LEU A 68 4.27 -3.56 22.53
CA LEU A 68 3.86 -3.97 21.18
C LEU A 68 2.51 -3.36 20.79
N PHE A 69 1.48 -3.52 21.64
CA PHE A 69 0.18 -2.91 21.38
C PHE A 69 0.23 -1.38 21.40
N GLY A 70 1.11 -0.79 22.22
CA GLY A 70 1.41 0.64 22.20
C GLY A 70 1.94 1.11 20.85
N THR A 71 2.86 0.36 20.22
CA THR A 71 3.37 0.65 18.87
C THR A 71 2.28 0.54 17.81
N VAL A 72 1.42 -0.50 17.89
CA VAL A 72 0.28 -0.66 16.97
C VAL A 72 -0.69 0.52 17.10
N LEU A 73 -1.06 0.88 18.33
CA LEU A 73 -1.95 2.01 18.61
C LEU A 73 -1.33 3.33 18.11
N PHE A 74 -0.03 3.53 18.34
CA PHE A 74 0.69 4.71 17.84
C PHE A 74 0.59 4.80 16.31
N GLY A 75 0.79 3.69 15.60
CA GLY A 75 0.63 3.63 14.14
C GLY A 75 -0.78 4.03 13.69
N ILE A 76 -1.81 3.46 14.32
CA ILE A 76 -3.22 3.79 14.02
C ILE A 76 -3.49 5.27 14.26
N LEU A 77 -3.08 5.79 15.42
CA LEU A 77 -3.29 7.21 15.78
C LEU A 77 -2.49 8.15 14.87
N LEU A 78 -1.29 7.76 14.45
CA LEU A 78 -0.46 8.52 13.52
C LEU A 78 -1.18 8.65 12.18
N PHE A 79 -1.64 7.55 11.59
CA PHE A 79 -2.38 7.59 10.31
C PHE A 79 -3.70 8.34 10.44
N PHE A 80 -4.42 8.20 11.56
CA PHE A 80 -5.61 8.98 11.85
C PHE A 80 -5.32 10.49 11.92
N VAL A 81 -4.24 10.90 12.59
CA VAL A 81 -3.83 12.30 12.66
C VAL A 81 -3.39 12.80 11.29
N LEU A 82 -2.62 12.02 10.52
CA LEU A 82 -2.23 12.39 9.15
C LEU A 82 -3.47 12.63 8.27
N GLU A 83 -4.48 11.76 8.37
CA GLU A 83 -5.76 11.96 7.69
C GLU A 83 -6.43 13.27 8.10
N LYS A 84 -6.55 13.52 9.40
CA LYS A 84 -7.15 14.75 9.92
C LYS A 84 -6.35 15.99 9.55
N LEU A 85 -5.02 15.94 9.50
CA LEU A 85 -4.18 17.07 9.07
C LEU A 85 -4.35 17.35 7.58
N VAL A 86 -4.45 16.30 6.76
CA VAL A 86 -4.74 16.44 5.33
C VAL A 86 -6.14 16.98 5.09
N LEU A 87 -7.12 16.71 5.95
CA LEU A 87 -8.47 17.30 5.89
C LEU A 87 -8.54 18.73 6.47
N TRP A 88 -7.91 18.99 7.61
CA TRP A 88 -8.02 20.25 8.38
C TRP A 88 -7.44 21.47 7.65
N ARG A 89 -6.37 21.31 6.86
CA ARG A 89 -5.65 22.43 6.23
C ARG A 89 -6.45 23.34 5.28
N HIS A 90 -7.71 23.04 4.96
CA HIS A 90 -8.51 23.91 4.10
C HIS A 90 -10.00 24.08 4.48
N CYS A 91 -10.40 23.80 5.73
CA CYS A 91 -11.65 24.33 6.29
C CYS A 91 -11.55 25.85 6.59
N HIS A 92 -11.11 26.63 5.60
CA HIS A 92 -11.06 28.10 5.64
C HIS A 92 -12.03 28.75 4.64
N HIS A 93 -12.87 27.96 3.96
CA HIS A 93 -14.11 28.44 3.36
C HIS A 93 -15.26 27.63 3.97
N GLU A 94 -16.31 28.34 4.38
CA GLU A 94 -17.39 27.86 5.22
C GLU A 94 -18.10 26.61 4.64
N HIS A 95 -18.55 25.73 5.55
CA HIS A 95 -19.27 24.47 5.36
C HIS A 95 -18.47 23.24 4.87
N CYS A 96 -18.29 22.24 5.74
CA CYS A 96 -19.27 21.15 5.86
C CYS A 96 -18.85 20.08 6.89
N GLU A 97 -19.80 19.74 7.76
CA GLU A 97 -19.87 18.50 8.53
C GLU A 97 -20.80 17.54 7.76
N ALA A 98 -20.31 16.33 7.47
CA ALA A 98 -21.10 15.10 7.50
C ALA A 98 -22.43 15.01 6.70
N HIS A 99 -22.57 15.65 5.54
CA HIS A 99 -23.71 15.41 4.64
C HIS A 99 -23.24 15.27 3.19
N GLU A 100 -23.24 14.03 2.67
CA GLU A 100 -23.88 13.64 1.40
C GLU A 100 -23.55 12.19 1.01
N LEU A 101 -24.34 11.26 1.56
CA LEU A 101 -24.49 9.91 1.01
C LEU A 101 -25.55 9.85 -0.11
N LEU A 102 -26.07 10.99 -0.59
CA LEU A 102 -27.26 11.02 -1.45
C LEU A 102 -27.26 12.00 -2.63
N ASN A 103 -26.24 12.84 -2.84
CA ASN A 103 -26.19 13.67 -4.05
C ASN A 103 -24.92 13.39 -4.86
N ALA A 104 -25.13 12.67 -5.95
CA ALA A 104 -24.17 12.50 -7.01
C ALA A 104 -24.11 13.79 -7.83
N GLU A 105 -23.27 14.75 -7.45
CA GLU A 105 -22.91 15.87 -8.34
C GLU A 105 -21.53 16.44 -7.97
N HIS A 106 -20.52 16.03 -8.75
CA HIS A 106 -19.31 16.79 -9.09
C HIS A 106 -18.63 17.67 -8.01
N ASP A 107 -18.20 17.09 -6.88
CA ASP A 107 -17.13 17.72 -6.09
C ASP A 107 -15.84 16.90 -6.23
N HIS A 108 -14.94 17.40 -7.08
CA HIS A 108 -13.64 16.81 -7.30
C HIS A 108 -12.79 17.04 -6.05
N ASP A 109 -12.65 16.01 -5.20
CA ASP A 109 -11.67 16.05 -4.10
C ASP A 109 -10.28 16.30 -4.71
N HIS A 110 -9.81 17.55 -4.62
CA HIS A 110 -8.66 18.08 -5.36
C HIS A 110 -7.35 17.36 -4.99
N GLY A 111 -7.11 16.17 -5.52
CA GLY A 111 -5.85 15.43 -5.37
C GLY A 111 -5.50 14.95 -3.95
N ARG A 112 -6.35 15.19 -2.94
CA ARG A 112 -6.02 15.02 -1.49
C ARG A 112 -6.12 13.56 -1.03
N SER A 113 -7.23 12.89 -1.31
CA SER A 113 -7.36 11.44 -1.09
C SER A 113 -6.22 10.69 -1.81
N GLY A 114 -5.93 11.08 -3.05
CA GLY A 114 -4.78 10.59 -3.80
C GLY A 114 -3.43 10.75 -3.08
N MET A 115 -3.11 11.92 -2.52
CA MET A 115 -1.82 12.14 -1.84
C MET A 115 -1.68 11.31 -0.56
N MET A 116 -2.73 11.20 0.26
CA MET A 116 -2.74 10.37 1.46
C MET A 116 -2.49 8.90 1.13
N ILE A 117 -3.15 8.41 0.08
CA ILE A 117 -2.98 7.06 -0.43
C ILE A 117 -1.54 6.86 -0.88
N MET A 118 -0.96 7.80 -1.64
CA MET A 118 0.44 7.68 -2.06
C MET A 118 1.40 7.56 -0.88
N VAL A 119 1.20 8.33 0.21
CA VAL A 119 2.07 8.23 1.39
C VAL A 119 1.93 6.87 2.07
N GLY A 120 0.70 6.39 2.25
CA GLY A 120 0.42 5.08 2.84
C GLY A 120 1.01 3.95 1.99
N ASP A 121 0.77 3.98 0.69
CA ASP A 121 1.24 3.00 -0.28
C ASP A 121 2.78 2.99 -0.39
N THR A 122 3.44 4.15 -0.31
CA THR A 122 4.91 4.21 -0.31
C THR A 122 5.49 3.53 0.94
N PHE A 123 4.87 3.76 2.10
CA PHE A 123 5.28 3.10 3.34
C PHE A 123 5.00 1.59 3.30
N HIS A 124 3.86 1.19 2.73
CA HIS A 124 3.48 -0.21 2.54
C HIS A 124 4.52 -0.94 1.69
N ASN A 125 4.77 -0.41 0.49
CA ASN A 125 5.75 -0.94 -0.46
C ASN A 125 7.14 -1.06 0.19
N PHE A 126 7.55 -0.08 0.98
CA PHE A 126 8.81 -0.15 1.72
C PHE A 126 8.85 -1.35 2.68
N VAL A 127 7.79 -1.57 3.46
CA VAL A 127 7.70 -2.69 4.40
C VAL A 127 7.69 -4.02 3.67
N ASP A 128 7.00 -4.13 2.54
CA ASP A 128 7.02 -5.32 1.68
C ASP A 128 8.43 -5.64 1.19
N GLY A 129 9.19 -4.61 0.81
CA GLY A 129 10.60 -4.73 0.48
C GLY A 129 11.41 -5.39 1.61
N VAL A 130 11.22 -4.91 2.85
CA VAL A 130 11.89 -5.47 4.04
C VAL A 130 11.48 -6.94 4.25
N ILE A 131 10.20 -7.28 4.06
CA ILE A 131 9.69 -8.65 4.20
C ILE A 131 10.29 -9.57 3.13
N ILE A 132 10.37 -9.12 1.87
CA ILE A 132 11.06 -9.85 0.79
C ILE A 132 12.51 -10.13 1.17
N ALA A 133 13.22 -9.12 1.70
CA ALA A 133 14.60 -9.29 2.14
C ALA A 133 14.72 -10.32 3.27
N ALA A 134 13.90 -10.21 4.32
CA ALA A 134 13.89 -11.16 5.44
C ALA A 134 13.65 -12.61 4.98
N ALA A 135 12.71 -12.81 4.05
CA ALA A 135 12.39 -14.11 3.50
C ALA A 135 13.57 -14.71 2.70
N PHE A 136 14.17 -13.95 1.78
CA PHE A 136 15.33 -14.42 0.99
C PHE A 136 16.61 -14.64 1.81
N LEU A 137 16.80 -13.88 2.89
CA LEU A 137 17.89 -14.09 3.84
C LEU A 137 17.68 -15.38 4.65
N THR A 138 16.43 -15.76 4.90
CA THR A 138 16.08 -16.99 5.61
C THR A 138 16.23 -18.22 4.71
N ASP A 139 15.60 -18.20 3.52
CA ASP A 139 15.65 -19.29 2.56
C ASP A 139 15.23 -18.84 1.15
N MET A 140 15.80 -19.44 0.11
CA MET A 140 15.48 -19.10 -1.30
C MET A 140 14.04 -19.44 -1.67
N HIS A 141 13.53 -20.61 -1.27
CA HIS A 141 12.18 -21.03 -1.58
C HIS A 141 11.16 -20.15 -0.85
N LEU A 142 11.41 -19.84 0.42
CA LEU A 142 10.61 -18.90 1.19
C LEU A 142 10.57 -17.52 0.53
N GLY A 143 11.74 -16.98 0.14
CA GLY A 143 11.83 -15.70 -0.56
C GLY A 143 10.99 -15.64 -1.84
N ILE A 144 11.03 -16.69 -2.67
CA ILE A 144 10.22 -16.77 -3.90
C ILE A 144 8.71 -16.80 -3.57
N VAL A 145 8.30 -17.62 -2.60
CA VAL A 145 6.89 -17.72 -2.21
C VAL A 145 6.38 -16.41 -1.65
N THR A 146 7.15 -15.75 -0.78
CA THR A 146 6.82 -14.44 -0.21
C THR A 146 6.71 -13.36 -1.30
N ALA A 147 7.66 -13.31 -2.24
CA ALA A 147 7.61 -12.35 -3.34
C ALA A 147 6.36 -12.54 -4.20
N LEU A 148 5.98 -13.78 -4.54
CA LEU A 148 4.76 -14.08 -5.29
C LEU A 148 3.50 -13.71 -4.51
N ALA A 149 3.47 -13.95 -3.20
CA ALA A 149 2.35 -13.59 -2.34
C ALA A 149 2.16 -12.06 -2.25
N ILE A 150 3.27 -11.31 -2.20
CA ILE A 150 3.27 -9.84 -2.23
C ILE A 150 2.71 -9.33 -3.56
N ILE A 151 3.25 -9.82 -4.68
CA ILE A 151 2.75 -9.46 -6.02
C ILE A 151 1.24 -9.70 -6.15
N ALA A 152 0.74 -10.80 -5.57
CA ALA A 152 -0.67 -11.16 -5.65
C ALA A 152 -1.60 -10.15 -4.95
N HIS A 153 -1.17 -9.51 -3.86
CA HIS A 153 -1.99 -8.50 -3.16
C HIS A 153 -1.67 -7.05 -3.57
N GLU A 154 -0.46 -6.80 -4.09
CA GLU A 154 -0.08 -5.52 -4.67
C GLU A 154 -0.88 -5.19 -5.95
N ILE A 155 -1.15 -6.18 -6.83
CA ILE A 155 -1.95 -5.94 -8.04
C ILE A 155 -3.34 -5.33 -7.67
N PRO A 156 -4.15 -5.95 -6.79
CA PRO A 156 -5.43 -5.37 -6.37
C PRO A 156 -5.30 -4.02 -5.64
N GLN A 157 -4.26 -3.82 -4.84
CA GLN A 157 -4.01 -2.57 -4.11
C GLN A 157 -3.74 -1.42 -5.07
N GLU A 158 -2.77 -1.59 -5.96
CA GLU A 158 -2.38 -0.54 -6.90
C GLU A 158 -3.48 -0.24 -7.93
N VAL A 159 -4.35 -1.22 -8.24
CA VAL A 159 -5.58 -0.98 -9.01
C VAL A 159 -6.49 0.03 -8.30
N GLY A 160 -6.66 -0.15 -6.98
CA GLY A 160 -7.40 0.76 -6.12
C GLY A 160 -6.78 2.14 -6.09
N ASP A 161 -5.47 2.22 -5.87
CA ASP A 161 -4.73 3.48 -5.78
C ASP A 161 -4.78 4.26 -7.09
N PHE A 162 -4.59 3.56 -8.21
CA PHE A 162 -4.70 4.17 -9.53
C PHE A 162 -6.11 4.73 -9.77
N ALA A 163 -7.16 3.98 -9.41
CA ALA A 163 -8.54 4.43 -9.53
C ALA A 163 -8.80 5.67 -8.65
N ILE A 164 -8.30 5.70 -7.43
CA ILE A 164 -8.49 6.83 -6.52
C ILE A 164 -7.71 8.06 -7.00
N LEU A 165 -6.51 7.90 -7.54
CA LEU A 165 -5.76 9.00 -8.18
C LEU A 165 -6.54 9.59 -9.35
N LEU A 166 -7.11 8.76 -10.23
CA LEU A 166 -7.96 9.24 -11.32
C LEU A 166 -9.18 10.00 -10.80
N HIS A 167 -9.86 9.47 -9.77
CA HIS A 167 -11.03 10.10 -9.17
C HIS A 167 -10.67 11.42 -8.45
N SER A 168 -9.46 11.52 -7.92
CA SER A 168 -8.91 12.74 -7.29
C SER A 168 -8.46 13.79 -8.33
N GLY A 169 -8.73 13.58 -9.62
CA GLY A 169 -8.45 14.54 -10.69
C GLY A 169 -7.06 14.43 -11.32
N TYR A 170 -6.25 13.43 -10.96
CA TYR A 170 -4.97 13.20 -11.64
C TYR A 170 -5.18 12.60 -13.03
N GLY A 171 -4.39 13.05 -14.00
CA GLY A 171 -4.37 12.44 -15.33
C GLY A 171 -3.77 11.03 -15.30
N LYS A 172 -4.18 10.17 -16.25
CA LYS A 172 -3.72 8.76 -16.36
C LYS A 172 -2.22 8.58 -16.28
N ALA A 173 -1.46 9.40 -17.01
CA ALA A 173 0.00 9.34 -17.00
C ALA A 173 0.59 9.72 -15.62
N LYS A 174 -0.03 10.70 -14.94
CA LYS A 174 0.42 11.12 -13.62
C LYS A 174 0.08 10.08 -12.56
N ALA A 175 -1.11 9.48 -12.61
CA ALA A 175 -1.51 8.38 -11.73
C ALA A 175 -0.55 7.18 -11.87
N PHE A 176 -0.22 6.80 -13.11
CA PHE A 176 0.76 5.74 -13.38
C PHE A 176 2.13 6.04 -12.80
N GLN A 177 2.64 7.25 -13.03
CA GLN A 177 3.94 7.66 -12.52
C GLN A 177 3.98 7.69 -11.00
N LEU A 178 2.91 8.15 -10.34
CA LEU A 178 2.85 8.19 -8.89
C LEU A 178 2.86 6.78 -8.29
N ASN A 179 2.00 5.86 -8.77
CA ASN A 179 2.05 4.46 -8.34
C ASN A 179 3.43 3.86 -8.56
N LEU A 180 4.01 4.02 -9.76
CA LEU A 180 5.33 3.48 -10.05
C LEU A 180 6.43 4.01 -9.12
N ILE A 181 6.39 5.31 -8.78
CA ILE A 181 7.35 5.91 -7.83
C ILE A 181 7.18 5.32 -6.44
N SER A 182 5.94 5.08 -6.02
CA SER A 182 5.61 4.47 -4.72
C SER A 182 6.09 3.03 -4.64
N SER A 183 5.84 2.21 -5.68
CA SER A 183 6.27 0.81 -5.71
C SER A 183 7.78 0.63 -5.67
N PHE A 184 8.57 1.64 -6.10
CA PHE A 184 10.03 1.62 -5.94
C PHE A 184 10.50 1.72 -4.48
N ALA A 185 9.64 2.12 -3.55
CA ALA A 185 9.96 2.07 -2.12
C ALA A 185 10.27 0.64 -1.65
N SER A 186 9.68 -0.38 -2.29
CA SER A 186 10.01 -1.79 -2.02
C SER A 186 11.45 -2.15 -2.31
N VAL A 187 12.07 -1.52 -3.31
CA VAL A 187 13.50 -1.72 -3.60
C VAL A 187 14.35 -1.11 -2.49
N ALA A 188 13.99 0.09 -2.03
CA ALA A 188 14.68 0.73 -0.92
C ALA A 188 14.56 -0.08 0.37
N GLY A 189 13.37 -0.60 0.67
CA GLY A 189 13.11 -1.49 1.80
C GLY A 189 13.89 -2.80 1.71
N GLY A 190 13.92 -3.43 0.54
CA GLY A 190 14.66 -4.67 0.31
C GLY A 190 16.17 -4.50 0.44
N ILE A 191 16.72 -3.41 -0.09
CA ILE A 191 18.15 -3.09 0.06
C ILE A 191 18.48 -2.83 1.53
N LEU A 192 17.69 -2.00 2.21
CA LEU A 192 17.93 -1.69 3.62
C LEU A 192 17.81 -2.95 4.48
N GLY A 193 16.76 -3.75 4.27
CA GLY A 193 16.52 -5.00 4.97
C GLY A 193 17.69 -5.97 4.82
N TYR A 194 18.27 -6.09 3.62
CA TYR A 194 19.45 -6.93 3.38
C TYR A 194 20.67 -6.56 4.24
N PHE A 195 20.86 -5.27 4.55
CA PHE A 195 22.01 -4.81 5.31
C PHE A 195 21.78 -4.75 6.83
N VAL A 196 20.52 -4.77 7.27
CA VAL A 196 20.14 -4.56 8.68
C VAL A 196 19.73 -5.87 9.38
N LEU A 197 19.21 -6.85 8.64
CA LEU A 197 18.77 -8.15 9.13
C LEU A 197 19.85 -9.22 8.98
#